data_AF-A0A963E750-F1
#
_entry.id   AF-A0A963E750-F1
#
_cell.length_a   1.000
_cell.length_b   1.000
_cell.length_c   1.000
_cell.angle_alpha   90.00
_cell.angle_beta   90.00
_cell.angle_gamma   90.00
#
_symmetry.space_group_name_H-M   'P 1'
#
loop_
_entity.id
_entity.type
_entity.pdbx_description
1 polymer ?
#
loop_
_entity_poly.entity_id
_entity_poly.type
_entity_poly.pdbx_seq_one_letter_code
_entity_poly.pdbx_strand_id
1 'polypeptide(L)' 'MLELAKGAISLRQVGRNPHHRKLQILYERYAPGADTSKPMLQHDGEEGGIVPREQIEIMVGDRAGSA' A
#
# COMPACT_ATOMS: atom_id res chain seq x y z
N MET A 1 7.41 -8.95 -10.26
CA MET A 1 7.04 -8.57 -8.88
C MET A 1 6.64 -9.83 -8.14
N LEU A 2 6.95 -9.95 -6.85
CA LEU A 2 6.54 -11.09 -6.01
C LEU A 2 5.17 -10.80 -5.41
N GLU A 3 4.22 -11.74 -5.50
CA GLU A 3 2.89 -11.57 -4.91
C GLU A 3 2.92 -11.84 -3.40
N LEU A 4 2.46 -10.87 -2.61
CA LEU A 4 2.44 -10.94 -1.15
C LEU A 4 1.01 -11.17 -0.63
N ALA A 5 0.01 -10.57 -1.27
CA ALA A 5 -1.40 -10.70 -0.93
C ALA A 5 -2.28 -10.58 -2.18
N LYS A 6 -3.46 -11.21 -2.13
CA LYS A 6 -4.45 -11.23 -3.21
C LYS A 6 -5.86 -11.06 -2.66
N GLY A 7 -6.80 -10.61 -3.50
CA GLY A 7 -8.20 -10.40 -3.15
C GLY A 7 -8.67 -8.99 -3.53
N ALA A 8 -9.47 -8.38 -2.67
CA ALA A 8 -9.92 -6.99 -2.84
C ALA A 8 -8.74 -5.99 -2.80
N ILE A 9 -7.66 -6.34 -2.11
CA ILE A 9 -6.37 -5.64 -2.16
C ILE A 9 -5.32 -6.63 -2.65
N SER A 10 -4.62 -6.26 -3.72
CA SER A 10 -3.49 -7.01 -4.27
C SER A 10 -2.20 -6.26 -3.96
N LEU A 11 -1.28 -6.91 -3.25
CA LEU A 11 0.02 -6.35 -2.88
C LEU A 11 1.14 -7.14 -3.58
N ARG A 12 1.98 -6.43 -4.35
CA ARG A 12 3.09 -7.04 -5.08
C ARG A 12 4.39 -6.31 -4.80
N GLN A 13 5.38 -7.02 -4.30
CA GLN A 13 6.74 -6.49 -4.09
C GLN A 13 7.42 -6.21 -5.43
N VAL A 14 7.92 -4.99 -5.60
CA VAL A 14 8.87 -4.66 -6.66
C VAL A 14 10.26 -5.17 -6.26
N GLY A 15 10.87 -5.93 -7.17
CA GLY A 15 12.07 -6.73 -6.87
C GLY A 15 11.76 -8.12 -6.32
N ARG A 16 12.79 -8.95 -6.14
CA ARG A 16 12.66 -10.36 -5.74
C ARG A 16 13.29 -10.70 -4.38
N ASN A 17 14.11 -9.81 -3.80
CA ASN A 17 14.79 -10.05 -2.53
C ASN A 17 14.63 -8.83 -1.60
N PRO A 18 13.67 -8.87 -0.66
CA PRO A 18 13.46 -7.81 0.32
C PRO A 18 14.48 -7.86 1.47
N HIS A 19 15.18 -8.99 1.68
CA HIS A 19 16.11 -9.14 2.78
C HIS A 19 17.30 -8.17 2.62
N HIS A 20 17.63 -7.46 3.70
CA HIS A 20 18.69 -6.44 3.78
C HIS A 20 18.46 -5.17 2.95
N ARG A 21 17.23 -4.90 2.50
CA ARG A 21 16.88 -3.64 1.84
C ARG A 21 16.25 -2.68 2.86
N LYS A 22 16.74 -1.44 2.89
CA LYS A 22 16.14 -0.36 3.71
C LYS A 22 14.89 0.28 3.10
N LEU A 23 14.66 0.07 1.80
CA LEU A 23 13.52 0.60 1.07
C LEU A 23 12.67 -0.54 0.53
N GLN A 24 11.37 -0.48 0.80
CA GLN A 24 10.35 -1.35 0.20
C GLN A 24 9.57 -0.56 -0.85
N ILE A 25 9.29 -1.19 -1.99
CA ILE A 25 8.41 -0.63 -3.02
C ILE A 25 7.37 -1.69 -3.34
N LEU A 26 6.11 -1.31 -3.20
CA LEU A 26 4.95 -2.15 -3.50
C LEU A 26 4.22 -1.61 -4.74
N TYR A 27 3.69 -2.53 -5.53
CA TYR A 27 2.67 -2.25 -6.53
C TYR A 27 1.35 -2.76 -5.96
N GLU A 28 0.50 -1.81 -5.60
CA GLU A 28 -0.76 -2.06 -4.90
C GLU A 28 -1.94 -1.82 -5.82
N ARG A 29 -2.96 -2.66 -5.70
CA ARG A 29 -4.23 -2.48 -6.39
C ARG A 29 -5.39 -2.71 -5.44
N TYR A 30 -6.18 -1.67 -5.26
CA TYR A 30 -7.40 -1.68 -4.46
C TYR A 30 -8.60 -1.84 -5.39
N ALA A 31 -9.46 -2.81 -5.10
CA ALA A 31 -10.77 -2.89 -5.74
C ALA A 31 -11.67 -1.76 -5.23
N PRO A 32 -12.68 -1.30 -6.00
CA PRO A 32 -13.63 -0.32 -5.51
C PRO A 32 -14.26 -0.74 -4.18
N GLY A 33 -14.23 0.16 -3.18
CA GLY A 33 -14.73 -0.09 -1.82
C GLY A 33 -13.85 -1.00 -0.95
N ALA A 34 -12.69 -1.44 -1.45
CA ALA A 34 -11.70 -2.12 -0.61
C ALA A 34 -11.02 -1.13 0.34
N ASP A 35 -10.78 -1.58 1.57
CA ASP A 35 -10.09 -0.82 2.60
C ASP A 35 -9.10 -1.74 3.34
N THR A 36 -8.04 -1.13 3.86
CA THR A 36 -6.97 -1.76 4.66
C THR A 36 -7.45 -2.33 5.99
N SER A 37 -8.73 -2.10 6.36
CA SER A 37 -9.41 -2.61 7.55
C SER A 37 -8.91 -2.00 8.87
N LYS A 38 -9.47 -2.44 9.99
CA LYS A 38 -9.51 -1.65 11.25
C LYS A 38 -8.22 -1.50 12.06
N PRO A 39 -7.17 -2.35 11.99
CA PRO A 39 -5.88 -1.86 12.44
C PRO A 39 -5.31 -0.96 11.34
N MET A 40 -5.23 0.34 11.61
CA MET A 40 -4.47 1.25 10.75
C MET A 40 -3.07 0.67 10.56
N LEU A 41 -2.63 0.61 9.30
CA LEU A 41 -1.27 0.17 8.99
C LEU A 41 -0.28 1.11 9.69
N GLN A 42 0.68 0.50 10.40
CA GLN A 42 1.72 1.21 11.12
C GLN A 42 3.06 0.52 10.87
N HIS A 43 4.06 1.31 10.49
CA HIS A 43 5.43 0.87 10.28
C HIS A 43 6.37 1.89 10.92
N ASP A 44 7.44 1.42 11.57
CA ASP A 44 8.58 2.25 11.94
C ASP A 44 9.42 2.55 10.69
N GLY A 45 9.02 3.59 9.94
CA GLY A 45 9.64 4.00 8.69
C GLY A 45 8.89 5.13 8.00
N GLU A 46 9.52 5.73 6.98
CA GLU A 46 8.85 6.67 6.09
C GLU A 46 8.12 5.90 4.98
N GLU A 47 6.86 6.25 4.74
CA GLU A 47 6.05 5.70 3.67
C GLU A 47 5.65 6.79 2.68
N GLY A 48 5.62 6.44 1.40
CA GLY A 48 5.23 7.32 0.33
C GLY A 48 4.71 6.52 -0.86
N GLY A 49 3.88 7.16 -1.66
CA GLY A 49 3.24 6.53 -2.81
C GLY A 49 2.87 7.54 -3.88
N ILE A 50 2.66 7.02 -5.08
CA ILE A 50 2.05 7.76 -6.18
C ILE A 50 0.83 7.00 -6.67
N VAL A 51 -0.20 7.71 -7.11
CA VAL A 51 -1.39 7.14 -7.72
C VAL A 51 -1.28 7.31 -9.23
N PRO A 52 -0.78 6.31 -9.97
CA PRO A 52 -0.58 6.47 -11.40
C PRO A 52 -1.89 6.38 -12.20
N ARG A 53 -2.98 5.90 -11.59
CA ARG A 53 -4.28 5.68 -12.22
C ARG A 53 -5.39 5.81 -11.18
N GLU A 54 -6.48 6.47 -11.59
CA GLU A 54 -7.68 6.72 -10.77
C GLU A 54 -7.38 7.52 -9.50
N GLN A 55 -8.19 7.35 -8.46
CA GLN A 55 -8.11 8.07 -7.20
C GLN A 55 -8.21 7.09 -6.03
N ILE A 56 -7.55 7.40 -4.92
CA ILE A 56 -7.67 6.66 -3.65
C ILE A 56 -7.92 7.64 -2.50
N GLU A 57 -8.75 7.22 -1.54
CA GLU A 57 -8.89 7.91 -0.26
C GLU A 57 -7.83 7.40 0.72
N ILE A 58 -7.20 8.32 1.45
CA ILE A 58 -6.14 8.04 2.41
C ILE A 58 -6.57 8.59 3.77
N MET A 59 -6.48 7.73 4.79
CA MET A 59 -6.73 8.08 6.19
C MET A 59 -5.44 8.03 6.99
N VAL A 60 -5.07 9.12 7.65
CA VAL A 60 -3.91 9.21 8.56
C VAL A 60 -4.36 9.71 9.92
N GLY A 61 -4.44 8.81 10.89
CA GLY A 61 -5.12 9.07 12.17
C GLY A 61 -6.59 9.40 11.92
N ASP A 62 -6.98 10.62 12.28
CA ASP A 62 -8.33 11.18 12.12
C ASP A 62 -8.49 12.06 10.88
N ARG A 63 -7.46 12.15 10.02
CA ARG A 63 -7.47 13.01 8.82
C ARG A 63 -7.70 12.20 7.56
N ALA A 64 -8.62 12.68 6.73
CA ALA A 64 -8.90 12.15 5.40
C ALA A 64 -8.27 13.03 4.31
N GLY A 65 -7.77 12.40 3.25
CA GLY A 65 -7.31 13.05 2.03
C GLY A 65 -7.56 12.15 0.83
N SER A 66 -7.36 12.68 -0.38
CA SER A 66 -7.38 11.87 -1.59
C SER A 66 -6.19 12.18 -2.47
N ALA A 67 -5.71 11.17 -3.19
CA ALA A 67 -4.58 11.25 -4.11
C ALA A 67 -4.94 10.64 -5.46
#